data_AF-A0A497NXS7-F1
#
_entry.id   AF-A0A497NXS7-F1
#
_cell.length_a   1.000
_cell.length_b   1.000
_cell.length_c   1.000
_cell.angle_alpha   90.00
_cell.angle_beta   90.00
_cell.angle_gamma   90.00
#
_symmetry.space_group_name_H-M   'P 1'
#
loop_
_entity.id
_entity.type
_entity.pdbx_description
1 polymer ?
#
loop_
_entity_poly.entity_id
_entity_poly.type
_entity_poly.pdbx_seq_one_letter_code
_entity_poly.pdbx_strand_id
1 'polypeptide(L)'
;MRSDEALEARLVENLQREELDPLDEAEAYAALREMGVKLSAIARRIGKSRPYVSKRMRLLRLHPAIRRDVRQGAITPGHSQALWLSAQP
;
A
#
# COMPACT_ATOMS: atom_id res chain seq x y z
N MET A 1 3.67 6.76 -26.23
CA MET A 1 2.60 6.25 -25.35
C MET A 1 2.61 4.72 -25.27
N ARG A 2 3.66 4.05 -24.76
CA ARG A 2 3.65 2.56 -24.69
C ARG A 2 4.31 1.93 -23.44
N SER A 3 4.94 2.71 -22.56
CA SER A 3 5.66 2.15 -21.40
C SER A 3 4.85 2.18 -20.11
N ASP A 4 4.19 3.30 -19.82
CA ASP A 4 3.52 3.51 -18.53
C ASP A 4 2.23 2.69 -18.41
N GLU A 5 1.44 2.56 -19.47
CA GLU A 5 0.21 1.75 -19.45
C GLU A 5 0.50 0.25 -19.24
N ALA A 6 1.57 -0.26 -19.85
CA ALA A 6 1.99 -1.65 -19.67
C ALA A 6 2.53 -1.90 -18.25
N LEU A 7 3.28 -0.95 -17.70
CA LEU A 7 3.76 -1.01 -16.31
C LEU A 7 2.59 -0.94 -15.33
N GLU A 8 1.62 -0.05 -15.57
CA GLU A 8 0.42 0.12 -14.76
C GLU A 8 -0.43 -1.15 -14.75
N ALA A 9 -0.65 -1.78 -15.91
CA ALA A 9 -1.37 -3.04 -16.02
C ALA A 9 -0.69 -4.16 -15.20
N ARG A 10 0.64 -4.31 -15.33
CA ARG A 10 1.41 -5.31 -14.57
C ARG A 10 1.36 -5.08 -13.05
N LEU A 11 1.38 -3.82 -12.62
CA LEU A 11 1.23 -3.48 -11.20
C LEU A 11 -0.16 -3.85 -10.67
N VAL A 12 -1.21 -3.60 -11.45
CA VAL A 12 -2.59 -3.96 -11.07
C VAL A 12 -2.78 -5.48 -11.02
N GLU A 13 -2.23 -6.23 -11.99
CA GLU A 13 -2.25 -7.70 -11.96
C GLU A 13 -1.51 -8.27 -10.75
N ASN A 14 -0.33 -7.73 -10.43
CA ASN A 14 0.39 -8.14 -9.22
C ASN A 14 -0.41 -7.87 -7.94
N LEU A 15 -1.14 -6.74 -7.88
CA LEU A 15 -2.00 -6.38 -6.75
C LEU A 15 -3.21 -7.30 -6.55
N GLN A 16 -3.59 -8.07 -7.58
CA GLN A 16 -4.71 -9.03 -7.49
C GLN A 16 -4.28 -10.42 -7.01
N ARG A 17 -2.99 -10.66 -6.76
CA ARG A 17 -2.49 -11.92 -6.21
C ARG A 17 -2.87 -12.03 -4.74
N GLU A 18 -3.35 -13.21 -4.33
CA GLU A 18 -3.89 -13.42 -2.98
C GLU A 18 -2.84 -13.43 -1.85
N GLU A 19 -1.54 -13.37 -2.18
CA GLU A 19 -0.43 -13.57 -1.24
C GLU A 19 0.42 -12.30 -0.98
N LEU A 20 -0.11 -11.09 -1.18
CA LEU A 20 0.66 -9.88 -0.91
C LEU A 20 0.69 -9.53 0.58
N ASP A 21 1.90 -9.30 1.10
CA ASP A 21 2.06 -8.74 2.43
C ASP A 21 1.61 -7.25 2.47
N PRO A 22 1.22 -6.72 3.63
CA PRO A 22 0.72 -5.36 3.73
C PRO A 22 1.67 -4.25 3.26
N LEU A 23 2.98 -4.45 3.35
CA LEU A 23 3.96 -3.51 2.82
C LEU A 23 4.09 -3.63 1.30
N ASP A 24 4.02 -4.83 0.74
CA ASP A 24 4.06 -5.02 -0.71
C ASP A 24 2.84 -4.35 -1.40
N GLU A 25 1.64 -4.48 -0.82
CA GLU A 25 0.48 -3.70 -1.26
C GLU A 25 0.75 -2.19 -1.18
N ALA A 26 1.37 -1.73 -0.10
CA ALA A 26 1.65 -0.32 0.12
C ALA A 26 2.66 0.24 -0.91
N GLU A 27 3.70 -0.52 -1.22
CA GLU A 27 4.71 -0.21 -2.23
C GLU A 27 4.08 -0.15 -3.63
N ALA A 28 3.24 -1.12 -3.99
CA ALA A 28 2.53 -1.12 -5.26
C ALA A 28 1.56 0.07 -5.40
N TYR A 29 0.83 0.45 -4.33
CA TYR A 29 -0.01 1.65 -4.35
C TYR A 29 0.83 2.93 -4.50
N ALA A 30 2.02 3.00 -3.86
CA ALA A 30 2.92 4.15 -4.00
C ALA A 30 3.44 4.29 -5.43
N ALA A 31 3.88 3.18 -6.06
CA ALA A 31 4.30 3.18 -7.46
C ALA A 31 3.20 3.69 -8.40
N LEU A 32 1.96 3.21 -8.22
CA LEU A 32 0.80 3.70 -9.00
C LEU A 32 0.55 5.20 -8.76
N ARG A 33 0.77 5.71 -7.55
CA ARG A 33 0.64 7.15 -7.23
C ARG A 33 1.72 7.99 -7.90
N GLU A 34 2.94 7.49 -7.98
CA GLU A 34 4.06 8.14 -8.68
C GLU A 34 3.82 8.22 -10.19
N MET A 35 3.13 7.23 -10.76
CA MET A 35 2.65 7.24 -12.14
C MET A 35 1.43 8.15 -12.37
N GLY A 36 0.96 8.87 -11.34
CA GLY A 36 -0.16 9.82 -11.45
C GLY A 36 -1.56 9.21 -11.25
N VAL A 37 -1.68 7.91 -10.98
CA VAL A 37 -2.98 7.26 -10.75
C VAL A 37 -3.60 7.80 -9.46
N LYS A 38 -4.89 8.17 -9.48
CA LYS A 38 -5.60 8.68 -8.29
C LYS A 38 -5.86 7.56 -7.28
N LEU A 39 -5.80 7.88 -5.97
CA LEU A 39 -6.16 6.93 -4.89
C LEU A 39 -7.53 6.27 -5.09
N SER A 40 -8.52 7.02 -5.56
CA SER A 40 -9.86 6.50 -5.85
C SER A 40 -9.88 5.52 -7.02
N ALA A 41 -9.03 5.72 -8.02
CA ALA A 41 -8.89 4.80 -9.14
C ALA A 41 -8.22 3.49 -8.72
N ILE A 42 -7.15 3.57 -7.91
CA ILE A 42 -6.49 2.40 -7.31
C ILE A 42 -7.52 1.59 -6.50
N ALA A 43 -8.20 2.24 -5.56
CA ALA A 43 -9.22 1.64 -4.71
C ALA A 43 -10.31 0.90 -5.51
N ARG A 44 -10.82 1.54 -6.57
CA ARG A 44 -11.83 0.95 -7.46
C ARG A 44 -11.32 -0.31 -8.17
N ARG A 45 -10.07 -0.31 -8.65
CA ARG A 45 -9.49 -1.45 -9.39
C ARG A 45 -9.24 -2.68 -8.54
N ILE A 46 -8.95 -2.49 -7.24
CA ILE A 46 -8.68 -3.58 -6.29
C ILE A 46 -9.92 -3.96 -5.45
N GLY A 47 -11.08 -3.33 -5.70
CA GLY A 47 -12.30 -3.60 -4.94
C GLY A 47 -12.23 -3.22 -3.45
N LYS A 48 -11.43 -2.19 -3.09
CA LYS A 48 -11.28 -1.71 -1.71
C LYS A 48 -11.69 -0.24 -1.60
N SER A 49 -11.80 0.25 -0.36
CA SER A 49 -12.14 1.65 -0.11
C SER A 49 -10.93 2.59 -0.28
N ARG A 50 -11.17 3.84 -0.66
CA ARG A 50 -10.12 4.87 -0.71
C ARG A 50 -9.40 5.03 0.65
N PRO A 51 -10.09 5.02 1.81
CA PRO A 51 -9.44 5.01 3.12
C PRO A 51 -8.52 3.80 3.33
N TYR A 52 -8.90 2.60 2.86
CA TYR A 52 -8.06 1.40 2.96
C TYR A 52 -6.72 1.59 2.23
N VAL A 53 -6.76 2.06 0.98
CA VAL A 53 -5.54 2.33 0.19
C VAL A 53 -4.65 3.37 0.87
N SER A 54 -5.25 4.47 1.34
CA SER A 54 -4.51 5.53 2.05
C SER A 54 -3.86 5.01 3.34
N LYS A 55 -4.60 4.23 4.13
CA LYS A 55 -4.14 3.59 5.36
C LYS A 55 -2.97 2.64 5.11
N ARG A 56 -3.05 1.84 4.04
CA ARG A 56 -2.00 0.89 3.65
C ARG A 56 -0.72 1.63 3.27
N MET A 57 -0.81 2.67 2.44
CA MET A 57 0.35 3.49 2.06
C MET A 57 1.07 4.16 3.24
N ARG A 58 0.37 4.46 4.35
CA ARG A 58 1.02 5.04 5.55
C ARG A 58 2.00 4.08 6.21
N LEU A 59 1.90 2.77 5.98
CA LEU A 59 2.86 1.79 6.50
C LEU A 59 4.28 2.09 6.03
N LEU A 60 4.46 2.65 4.83
CA LEU A 60 5.77 3.04 4.30
C LEU A 60 6.42 4.17 5.12
N ARG A 61 5.63 4.98 5.82
CA ARG A 61 6.10 6.09 6.65
C ARG A 61 6.49 5.67 8.07
N LEU A 62 6.30 4.40 8.42
CA LEU A 62 6.69 3.85 9.72
C LEU A 62 8.21 3.70 9.82
N HIS A 63 8.72 3.68 11.05
CA HIS A 63 10.13 3.38 11.32
C HIS A 63 10.51 2.00 10.74
N PRO A 64 11.72 1.82 10.19
CA PRO A 64 12.15 0.56 9.57
C PRO A 64 11.94 -0.68 10.45
N ALA A 65 12.17 -0.55 11.76
CA ALA A 65 11.93 -1.64 12.72
C ALA A 65 10.46 -2.08 12.74
N ILE A 66 9.51 -1.14 12.76
CA ILE A 66 8.08 -1.43 12.77
C ILE A 66 7.65 -2.07 11.45
N ARG A 67 8.20 -1.59 10.31
CA ARG A 67 7.92 -2.21 9.00
C ARG A 67 8.38 -3.67 8.96
N ARG A 68 9.57 -3.97 9.48
CA ARG A 68 10.06 -5.35 9.59
C ARG A 68 9.11 -6.21 10.41
N ASP A 69 8.66 -5.70 11.56
CA ASP A 69 7.77 -6.45 12.46
C ASP A 69 6.38 -6.68 11.82
N VAL A 70 5.91 -5.76 10.98
CA VAL A 70 4.70 -5.96 10.15
C VAL A 70 4.91 -7.06 9.11
N ARG A 71 6.04 -7.04 8.38
CA ARG A 71 6.35 -8.05 7.36
C ARG A 71 6.51 -9.46 7.95
N GLN A 72 7.00 -9.54 9.18
CA GLN A 72 7.12 -10.81 9.92
C GLN A 72 5.80 -11.28 10.55
N GLY A 73 4.72 -10.49 10.44
CA GLY A 73 3.44 -10.79 11.09
C GLY A 73 3.46 -10.64 12.62
N ALA A 74 4.55 -10.14 13.21
CA ALA A 74 4.67 -9.91 14.65
C ALA A 74 3.74 -8.80 15.14
N ILE A 75 3.43 -7.83 14.26
CA ILE A 75 2.48 -6.74 14.53
C ILE A 75 1.47 -6.65 13.39
N THR A 76 0.18 -6.61 13.72
CA THR A 76 -0.87 -6.44 12.71
C THR A 76 -0.82 -5.02 12.12
N PRO A 77 -1.22 -4.82 10.85
CA PRO A 77 -1.30 -3.49 10.25
C PRO A 77 -2.16 -2.50 11.05
N GLY A 78 -3.19 -3.00 11.76
CA GLY A 78 -4.03 -2.20 12.64
C GLY A 78 -3.27 -1.66 13.85
N HIS A 79 -2.46 -2.49 14.51
CA HIS A 79 -1.60 -2.07 15.62
C HIS A 79 -0.56 -1.04 15.18
N SER A 80 0.10 -1.26 14.03
CA SER A 80 1.07 -0.31 13.47
C SER A 80 0.44 1.05 13.14
N GLN A 81 -0.82 1.04 12.73
CA GLN A 81 -1.57 2.25 12.41
C GLN A 81 -1.98 3.02 13.67
N ALA A 82 -2.31 2.33 14.77
CA ALA A 82 -2.51 2.94 16.07
C ALA A 82 -1.23 3.60 16.60
N LEU A 83 -0.08 2.91 16.49
CA LEU A 83 1.23 3.47 16.85
C LEU A 83 1.58 4.72 16.02
N TRP A 84 1.23 4.74 14.74
CA TRP A 84 1.43 5.91 13.88
C TRP A 84 0.56 7.10 14.28
N LEU A 85 -0.67 6.85 14.72
CA LEU A 85 -1.58 7.89 15.19
C LEU A 85 -1.16 8.45 16.55
N SER A 86 -0.58 7.63 17.44
CA SER A 86 -0.08 8.07 18.74
C SER A 86 1.30 8.75 18.69
N ALA A 87 2.06 8.54 17.62
CA ALA A 87 3.40 9.11 17.45
C ALA A 87 3.42 10.44 16.66
N GLN A 88 2.26 11.02 16.35
CA GLN A 88 2.17 12.35 15.74
C GLN A 88 1.83 13.39 16.82
N PRO A 89 2.64 14.45 16.97
CA PRO A 89 2.25 15.63 17.75
C PRO A 89 1.11 16.39 17.07
#